data_AF-V7C7W4-F1
#
_entry.id   AF-V7C7W4-F1
#
_cell.length_a   1.000
_cell.length_b   1.000
_cell.length_c   1.000
_cell.angle_alpha   90.00
_cell.angle_beta   90.00
_cell.angle_gamma   90.00
#
_symmetry.space_group_name_H-M   'P 1'
#
loop_
_entity.id
_entity.type
_entity.pdbx_description
1 polymer ?
#
loop_
_entity_poly.entity_id
_entity_poly.type
_entity_poly.pdbx_seq_one_letter_code
_entity_poly.pdbx_strand_id
1 'polypeptide(L)'
;MTLSAEEIIRLETTGVFWFINSHGELGYVDRALAIEFQKELEQEWTLADSEGNVHIVQYNENLLSPEMLCGWFTLTDFYGFIDDHYMLLCYVG
;
A
#
# COMPACT_ATOMS: atom_id res chain seq x y z
N MET A 1 18.89 2.85 3.35
CA MET A 1 18.62 3.53 4.63
C MET A 1 17.11 3.61 4.71
N THR A 2 16.48 2.87 5.60
CA THR A 2 15.02 2.76 5.67
C THR A 2 14.49 3.89 6.54
N LEU A 3 13.54 4.68 6.03
CA LEU A 3 12.90 5.76 6.78
C LEU A 3 12.03 5.17 7.90
N SER A 4 11.91 5.88 9.03
CA SER A 4 10.94 5.59 10.09
C SER A 4 9.53 6.02 9.69
N ALA A 5 8.50 5.48 10.35
CA ALA A 5 7.11 5.89 10.11
C ALA A 5 6.91 7.40 10.29
N GLU A 6 7.50 8.01 11.34
CA GLU A 6 7.41 9.46 11.59
C GLU A 6 8.03 10.28 10.45
N GLU A 7 9.11 9.80 9.84
CA GLU A 7 9.73 10.45 8.69
C GLU A 7 8.86 10.32 7.44
N ILE A 8 8.27 9.15 7.19
CA ILE A 8 7.41 8.89 6.02
C ILE A 8 6.13 9.76 6.07
N ILE A 9 5.48 9.86 7.23
CA ILE A 9 4.21 10.59 7.38
C ILE A 9 4.38 12.11 7.22
N ARG A 10 5.61 12.61 7.40
CA ARG A 10 5.95 14.03 7.19
C ARG A 10 6.25 14.37 5.73
N LEU A 11 6.38 13.37 4.85
CA LEU A 11 6.56 13.62 3.43
C LEU A 11 5.30 14.25 2.83
N GLU A 12 5.50 15.12 1.84
CA GLU A 12 4.39 15.73 1.12
C GLU A 12 3.69 14.66 0.27
N THR A 13 2.37 14.57 0.42
CA THR A 13 1.57 13.61 -0.36
C THR A 13 1.54 14.04 -1.82
N THR A 14 2.08 13.20 -2.69
CA THR A 14 2.11 13.37 -4.15
C THR A 14 0.94 12.70 -4.85
N GLY A 15 0.27 11.75 -4.19
CA GLY A 15 -0.95 11.10 -4.69
C GLY A 15 -1.78 10.47 -3.57
N VAL A 16 -3.08 10.25 -3.81
CA VAL A 16 -4.00 9.61 -2.85
C VAL A 16 -4.84 8.58 -3.57
N PHE A 17 -5.00 7.40 -2.99
CA PHE A 17 -5.70 6.30 -3.65
C PHE A 17 -6.31 5.30 -2.68
N TRP A 18 -7.31 4.60 -3.19
CA TRP A 18 -8.11 3.66 -2.43
C TRP A 18 -7.69 2.23 -2.71
N PHE A 19 -7.56 1.46 -1.64
CA PHE A 19 -7.49 0.01 -1.69
C PHE A 19 -8.81 -0.55 -1.21
N ILE A 20 -9.21 -1.64 -1.85
CA ILE A 20 -10.31 -2.48 -1.38
C ILE A 20 -9.66 -3.77 -0.94
N ASN A 21 -9.69 -4.04 0.36
CA ASN A 21 -9.59 -5.40 0.83
C ASN A 21 -10.96 -6.03 0.59
N SER A 22 -11.05 -6.97 -0.35
CA SER A 22 -12.27 -7.76 -0.56
C SER A 22 -12.12 -9.12 0.09
N HIS A 23 -12.98 -9.44 1.05
CA HIS A 23 -13.01 -10.72 1.77
C HIS A 23 -11.70 -11.15 2.45
N GLY A 24 -10.80 -10.22 2.81
CA GLY A 24 -9.52 -10.55 3.45
C GLY A 24 -8.48 -11.15 2.50
N GLU A 25 -8.79 -11.32 1.22
CA GLU A 25 -8.00 -12.14 0.30
C GLU A 25 -7.17 -11.35 -0.73
N LEU A 26 -7.63 -10.17 -1.13
CA LEU A 26 -7.04 -9.45 -2.26
C LEU A 26 -6.62 -8.03 -1.88
N GLY A 27 -5.36 -7.69 -2.17
CA GLY A 27 -4.84 -6.34 -2.03
C GLY A 27 -4.85 -5.59 -3.36
N TYR A 28 -6.03 -5.29 -3.87
CA TYR A 28 -6.17 -4.61 -5.16
C TYR A 28 -5.59 -3.18 -5.09
N VAL A 29 -4.69 -2.86 -6.02
CA VAL A 29 -4.14 -1.52 -6.22
C VAL A 29 -4.97 -0.82 -7.32
N ASP A 30 -5.27 0.46 -7.18
CA ASP A 30 -5.93 1.21 -8.26
C ASP A 30 -5.07 1.23 -9.54
N ARG A 31 -5.65 0.81 -10.67
CA ARG A 31 -4.97 0.76 -11.96
C ARG A 31 -4.52 2.13 -12.46
N ALA A 32 -5.28 3.20 -12.18
CA ALA A 32 -4.91 4.55 -12.57
C ALA A 32 -3.58 4.97 -11.92
N LEU A 33 -3.39 4.64 -10.65
CA LEU A 33 -2.13 4.86 -9.94
C LEU A 33 -0.98 4.02 -10.51
N ALA A 34 -1.21 2.73 -10.70
CA ALA A 34 -0.19 1.84 -11.25
C ALA A 34 0.34 2.37 -12.58
N ILE A 35 -0.53 2.97 -13.41
CA ILE A 35 -0.16 3.60 -14.68
C ILE A 35 0.53 4.96 -14.45
N GLU A 36 -0.02 5.81 -13.60
CA GLU A 36 0.50 7.16 -13.34
C GLU A 36 1.94 7.12 -12.78
N PHE A 37 2.19 6.24 -11.82
CA PHE A 37 3.47 6.12 -11.12
C PHE A 37 4.28 4.89 -11.56
N GLN A 38 3.99 4.30 -12.72
CA GLN A 38 4.65 3.07 -13.21
C GLN A 38 6.19 3.11 -13.13
N LYS A 39 6.79 4.29 -13.33
CA LYS A 39 8.25 4.46 -13.35
C LYS A 39 8.88 4.52 -11.96
N GLU A 40 8.07 4.71 -10.92
CA GLU A 40 8.49 4.94 -9.54
C GLU A 40 8.07 3.78 -8.63
N LEU A 41 6.96 3.11 -8.93
CA LEU A 41 6.48 1.96 -8.17
C LEU A 41 7.36 0.73 -8.43
N GLU A 42 8.22 0.42 -7.46
CA GLU A 42 9.03 -0.79 -7.45
C GLU A 42 8.27 -1.98 -6.82
N GLN A 43 8.91 -3.15 -6.81
CA GLN A 43 8.34 -4.39 -6.27
C GLN A 43 8.05 -4.33 -4.78
N GLU A 44 8.82 -3.58 -3.99
CA GLU A 44 8.72 -3.56 -2.52
C GLU A 44 8.26 -2.18 -2.04
N TRP A 45 7.16 -2.14 -1.29
CA TRP A 45 6.59 -0.90 -0.75
C TRP A 45 6.71 -0.90 0.77
N THR A 46 7.12 0.25 1.31
CA THR A 46 7.10 0.53 2.75
C THR A 46 5.86 1.35 3.07
N LEU A 47 4.93 0.76 3.83
CA LEU A 47 3.71 1.42 4.29
C LEU A 47 3.89 1.85 5.74
N ALA A 48 3.49 3.08 6.07
CA ALA A 48 3.54 3.62 7.42
C ALA A 48 2.20 4.23 7.83
N ASP A 49 1.85 4.12 9.11
CA ASP A 49 0.64 4.71 9.67
C ASP A 49 0.92 5.72 10.80
N SER A 50 -0.09 6.51 11.16
CA SER A 50 0.00 7.53 12.22
C SER A 50 0.31 6.99 13.61
N GLU A 51 0.15 5.69 13.84
CA GLU A 51 0.47 5.02 15.11
C GLU A 51 1.95 4.59 15.17
N GLY A 52 2.72 4.85 14.11
CA GLY A 52 4.14 4.54 14.02
C GLY A 52 4.43 3.13 13.52
N ASN A 53 3.42 2.40 13.05
CA ASN A 53 3.61 1.07 12.47
C ASN A 53 4.23 1.17 11.09
N VAL A 54 5.10 0.21 10.76
CA VAL A 54 5.71 0.06 9.44
C VAL A 54 5.47 -1.35 8.94
N HIS A 55 4.98 -1.46 7.71
CA HIS A 55 4.76 -2.72 7.02
C HIS A 55 5.50 -2.73 5.70
N ILE A 56 6.04 -3.89 5.33
CA ILE A 56 6.63 -4.12 4.02
C ILE A 56 5.70 -5.04 3.25
N VAL A 57 5.26 -4.58 2.08
CA VAL A 57 4.41 -5.35 1.17
C VAL A 57 5.07 -5.44 -0.20
N GLN A 58 4.77 -6.51 -0.94
CA GLN A 58 5.25 -6.67 -2.31
C GLN A 58 4.15 -6.34 -3.31
N TYR A 59 4.44 -5.46 -4.25
CA TYR A 59 3.60 -5.14 -5.40
C TYR A 59 4.02 -6.00 -6.60
N ASN A 60 3.04 -6.46 -7.39
CA ASN A 60 3.29 -7.36 -8.53
C ASN A 60 3.72 -6.67 -9.84
N GLU A 61 3.84 -5.33 -9.86
CA GLU A 61 4.24 -4.53 -11.05
C GLU A 61 3.36 -4.74 -12.30
N ASN A 62 2.16 -5.30 -12.13
CA ASN A 62 1.29 -5.66 -13.23
C ASN A 62 0.26 -4.54 -13.50
N LEU A 63 0.41 -3.82 -14.61
CA LEU A 63 -0.54 -2.76 -14.98
C LEU A 63 -1.95 -3.24 -15.40
N LEU A 64 -2.13 -4.54 -15.68
CA LEU A 64 -3.44 -5.09 -16.05
C LEU A 64 -4.22 -5.57 -14.83
N SER A 65 -3.51 -6.15 -13.85
CA SER A 65 -4.07 -6.61 -12.57
C SER A 65 -3.12 -6.24 -11.44
N PRO A 66 -3.06 -4.95 -11.06
CA PRO A 66 -2.12 -4.47 -10.07
C PRO A 66 -2.57 -4.87 -8.67
N GLU A 67 -1.72 -5.61 -7.96
CA GLU A 67 -2.08 -6.28 -6.70
C GLU A 67 -0.90 -6.33 -5.73
N MET A 68 -1.22 -6.30 -4.44
CA MET A 68 -0.30 -6.60 -3.34
C MET A 68 -0.25 -8.10 -3.08
N LEU A 69 0.95 -8.58 -2.83
CA LEU A 69 1.31 -9.98 -2.64
C LEU A 69 1.78 -10.20 -1.19
N CYS A 70 3.05 -10.60 -1.01
CA CYS A 70 3.65 -10.87 0.29
C CYS A 70 3.51 -9.65 1.22
N GLY A 71 3.29 -9.90 2.51
CA GLY A 71 3.09 -8.86 3.51
C GLY A 71 1.67 -8.30 3.58
N TRP A 72 0.86 -8.42 2.52
CA TRP A 72 -0.52 -7.95 2.53
C TRP A 72 -1.36 -8.64 3.61
N PHE A 73 -1.38 -9.97 3.61
CA PHE A 73 -2.12 -10.75 4.60
C PHE A 73 -1.66 -10.48 6.04
N THR A 74 -0.36 -10.26 6.23
CA THR A 74 0.20 -9.90 7.54
C THR A 74 -0.31 -8.53 7.99
N LEU A 75 -0.35 -7.55 7.08
CA LEU A 75 -0.89 -6.23 7.33
C LEU A 75 -2.38 -6.30 7.66
N THR A 76 -3.18 -7.02 6.86
CA THR A 76 -4.62 -7.12 7.07
C THR A 76 -4.97 -7.86 8.36
N ASP A 77 -4.21 -8.91 8.71
CA ASP A 77 -4.35 -9.62 10.00
C ASP A 77 -3.98 -8.71 11.18
N PHE A 78 -2.89 -7.94 11.07
CA PHE A 78 -2.45 -7.00 12.10
C PHE A 78 -3.53 -5.96 12.47
N TYR A 79 -4.22 -5.41 11.46
CA TYR A 79 -5.31 -4.44 11.68
C TYR A 79 -6.69 -5.08 11.84
N GLY A 80 -6.81 -6.42 11.75
CA GLY A 80 -8.08 -7.13 11.88
C GLY A 80 -9.06 -6.87 10.72
N PHE A 81 -8.56 -6.68 9.50
CA PHE A 81 -9.38 -6.48 8.30
C PHE A 81 -9.97 -7.80 7.80
N ILE A 82 -11.05 -8.23 8.45
CA ILE A 82 -11.73 -9.53 8.23
C ILE A 82 -12.87 -9.47 7.19
N ASP A 83 -13.37 -8.28 6.88
CA ASP A 83 -14.46 -8.06 5.92
C ASP A 83 -14.01 -7.11 4.80
N ASP A 84 -14.96 -6.52 4.07
CA ASP A 84 -14.62 -5.53 3.05
C ASP A 84 -14.21 -4.20 3.71
N HIS A 85 -12.94 -3.81 3.51
CA HIS A 85 -12.39 -2.58 4.05
C HIS A 85 -11.86 -1.68 2.94
N TYR A 86 -12.22 -0.40 3.04
CA TYR A 86 -11.63 0.66 2.24
C TYR A 86 -10.44 1.25 3.01
N MET A 87 -9.27 1.22 2.40
CA MET A 87 -8.07 1.87 2.93
C MET A 87 -7.67 3.02 2.02
N LEU A 88 -7.25 4.12 2.63
CA LEU A 88 -6.66 5.25 1.94
C LEU A 88 -5.14 5.19 2.09
N LEU A 89 -4.43 5.18 0.97
CA LEU A 89 -2.98 5.27 0.95
C LEU A 89 -2.57 6.60 0.32
N CYS A 90 -1.64 7.29 0.98
CA CYS A 90 -1.02 8.51 0.51
C CYS A 90 0.33 8.16 -0.09
N TYR A 91 0.46 8.29 -1.41
CA TYR A 91 1.74 8.17 -2.10
C TYR A 91 2.60 9.40 -1.80
N VAL A 92 3.88 9.17 -1.52
CA VAL A 92 4.83 10.21 -1.08
C VAL A 92 6.17 10.19 -1.83
N GLY A 93 6.36 9.27 -2.79
CA GLY A 93 7.62 9.06 -3.49
C GLY A 93 8.28 7.74 -3.12
#